data_AF-A0A0Q0WDI9-F1
#
_entry.id   AF-A0A0Q0WDI9-F1
#
_cell.length_a   1.000
_cell.length_b   1.000
_cell.length_c   1.000
_cell.angle_alpha   90.00
_cell.angle_beta   90.00
_cell.angle_gamma   90.00
#
_symmetry.space_group_name_H-M   'P 1'
#
loop_
_entity.id
_entity.type
_entity.pdbx_description
1 polymer ?
#
loop_
_entity_poly.entity_id
_entity_poly.type
_entity_poly.pdbx_seq_one_letter_code
_entity_poly.pdbx_strand_id
1 'polypeptide(L)'
;DLISGREVELRAQGAVTDCYPRFDLETTLRLDDFNQATMVNPRNSYERYAAAANSTERTLHTYMGTLLPRYGNISYSGAGALSPIPNDPDFEYIGVGTRIFLCGAQGFIVGSGTQHLPQEGFSTLMVKGDLKDMKDEFLRAATFQDYGPSLYVGIGVPIPVLNEGIAKKTAVRDRDIVTEIVDYGVPRRARPTVRKVNYEQLYSGFVDIDGNEVKASALSSRHVARKVARALGDSIKRGEFFLSASSESLPREGRNRPMKQTKEFLLVGDVMSPKVVTVREEISIKEAAQMIVGGTFDHLPVVSAEERLIGMVTAWDISKAVASGKTSHISDMMTRKVFIASPDEPLELAARKLDHHKISALPVVDKDHHVIGMVTSDQVSRLYGRRRFH
;
A
#
# COMPACT_ATOMS: atom_id res chain seq x y z
N ASP A 1 17.11 6.55 -15.08
CA ASP A 1 17.93 7.56 -15.77
C ASP A 1 19.39 7.16 -15.81
N LEU A 2 20.08 7.06 -14.66
CA LEU A 2 21.49 6.65 -14.58
C LEU A 2 21.81 5.36 -15.37
N ILE A 3 21.07 4.27 -15.13
CA ILE A 3 21.28 2.98 -15.81
C ILE A 3 21.01 3.05 -17.33
N SER A 4 20.14 3.96 -17.76
CA SER A 4 19.88 4.21 -19.19
C SER A 4 20.91 5.18 -19.80
N GLY A 5 22.02 5.48 -19.10
CA GLY A 5 23.07 6.39 -19.55
C GLY A 5 22.68 7.88 -19.55
N ARG A 6 21.56 8.25 -18.92
CA ARG A 6 21.10 9.64 -18.85
C ARG A 6 21.73 10.37 -17.66
N GLU A 7 21.99 11.65 -17.86
CA GLU A 7 22.39 12.58 -16.80
C GLU A 7 21.23 12.85 -15.84
N VAL A 8 21.56 12.99 -14.57
CA VAL A 8 20.62 13.41 -13.52
C VAL A 8 21.17 14.67 -12.87
N GLU A 9 20.32 15.67 -12.72
CA GLU A 9 20.65 16.89 -11.99
C GLU A 9 20.67 16.61 -10.48
N LEU A 10 21.75 16.99 -9.81
CA LEU A 10 21.90 16.94 -8.37
C LEU A 10 21.97 18.37 -7.83
N ARG A 11 21.05 18.68 -6.92
CA ARG A 11 21.12 19.85 -6.05
C ARG A 11 21.23 19.37 -4.62
N ALA A 12 22.28 19.79 -3.92
CA ALA A 12 22.54 19.39 -2.55
C ALA A 12 22.88 20.61 -1.70
N GLN A 13 22.40 20.60 -0.45
CA GLN A 13 22.75 21.58 0.58
C GLN A 13 23.17 20.81 1.84
N GLY A 14 24.18 21.32 2.53
CA GLY A 14 24.76 20.66 3.70
C GLY A 14 25.18 21.64 4.79
N ALA A 15 25.54 21.09 5.95
CA ALA A 15 26.14 21.88 7.02
C ALA A 15 27.59 22.24 6.67
N VAL A 16 27.95 23.50 6.89
CA VAL A 16 29.34 23.96 6.75
C VAL A 16 30.14 23.43 7.93
N THR A 17 31.27 22.81 7.64
CA THR A 17 32.26 22.40 8.64
C THR A 17 33.65 22.83 8.17
N ASP A 18 34.63 22.85 9.06
CA ASP A 18 36.01 23.18 8.68
C ASP A 18 36.57 22.21 7.62
N CYS A 19 36.15 20.93 7.67
CA CYS A 19 36.55 19.92 6.70
C CYS A 19 35.78 20.02 5.37
N TYR A 20 34.57 20.57 5.39
CA TYR A 20 33.68 20.68 4.23
C TYR A 20 33.03 22.07 4.19
N PRO A 21 33.75 23.09 3.69
CA PRO A 21 33.29 24.47 3.75
C PRO A 21 32.21 24.81 2.72
N ARG A 22 32.04 23.97 1.68
CA ARG A 22 31.04 24.18 0.63
C ARG A 22 29.65 23.89 1.17
N PHE A 23 28.81 24.93 1.19
CA PHE A 23 27.43 24.86 1.68
C PHE A 23 26.47 24.21 0.66
N ASP A 24 26.62 24.54 -0.61
CA ASP A 24 25.75 24.12 -1.70
C ASP A 24 26.51 23.57 -2.91
N LEU A 25 25.84 22.68 -3.65
CA LEU A 25 26.34 22.11 -4.89
C LEU A 25 25.19 21.91 -5.88
N GLU A 26 25.35 22.44 -7.08
CA GLU A 26 24.54 22.11 -8.24
C GLU A 26 25.45 21.49 -9.31
N THR A 27 25.12 20.29 -9.76
CA THR A 27 25.89 19.55 -10.78
C THR A 27 25.01 18.56 -11.52
N THR A 28 25.51 17.99 -12.60
CA THR A 28 24.93 16.81 -13.26
C THR A 28 25.78 15.58 -12.98
N LEU A 29 25.16 14.41 -12.93
CA LEU A 29 25.82 13.12 -12.70
C LEU A 29 25.36 12.08 -13.73
N ARG A 30 26.33 11.34 -14.29
CA ARG A 30 26.16 10.10 -15.04
C ARG A 30 26.53 8.91 -14.16
N LEU A 31 26.09 7.71 -14.54
CA LEU A 31 26.47 6.50 -13.83
C LEU A 31 27.99 6.24 -13.88
N ASP A 32 28.64 6.63 -14.97
CA ASP A 32 30.08 6.44 -15.17
C ASP A 32 30.94 7.37 -14.30
N ASP A 33 30.38 8.50 -13.84
CA ASP A 33 31.08 9.46 -12.98
C ASP A 33 31.36 8.89 -11.58
N PHE A 34 30.59 7.89 -11.15
CA PHE A 34 30.77 7.26 -9.85
C PHE A 34 31.92 6.24 -9.90
N ASN A 35 32.86 6.31 -8.95
CA ASN A 35 33.88 5.24 -8.83
C ASN A 35 33.23 3.87 -8.56
N GLN A 36 32.21 3.84 -7.70
CA GLN A 36 31.42 2.65 -7.39
C GLN A 36 29.92 3.00 -7.36
N ALA A 37 29.09 2.13 -7.92
CA ALA A 37 27.65 2.22 -7.81
C ALA A 37 27.10 0.84 -7.45
N THR A 38 26.63 0.66 -6.21
CA THR A 38 26.19 -0.65 -5.72
C THR A 38 24.70 -0.61 -5.39
N MET A 39 23.92 -1.54 -5.94
CA MET A 39 22.60 -1.84 -5.42
C MET A 39 22.73 -2.77 -4.22
N VAL A 40 22.15 -2.38 -3.10
CA VAL A 40 21.82 -3.30 -2.00
C VAL A 40 20.32 -3.21 -1.78
N ASN A 41 19.60 -4.29 -2.11
CA ASN A 41 18.16 -4.34 -1.95
C ASN A 41 17.81 -5.37 -0.85
N PRO A 42 17.31 -4.91 0.31
CA PRO A 42 17.06 -5.78 1.46
C PRO A 42 15.74 -6.55 1.38
N ARG A 43 14.96 -6.49 0.30
CA ARG A 43 13.65 -7.15 0.26
C ARG A 43 13.21 -7.54 -1.14
N ASN A 44 13.44 -8.78 -1.50
CA ASN A 44 13.14 -9.29 -2.83
C ASN A 44 12.64 -10.73 -2.82
N SER A 45 12.11 -11.16 -3.97
CA SER A 45 11.78 -12.55 -4.27
C SER A 45 10.98 -13.24 -3.18
N TYR A 46 9.90 -12.61 -2.74
CA TYR A 46 8.96 -13.22 -1.80
C TYR A 46 8.55 -14.61 -2.28
N GLU A 47 8.54 -15.57 -1.35
CA GLU A 47 8.03 -16.92 -1.60
C GLU A 47 6.59 -16.90 -2.10
N ARG A 48 5.74 -16.19 -1.36
CA ARG A 48 4.44 -15.71 -1.79
C ARG A 48 4.22 -14.31 -1.23
N TYR A 49 3.31 -13.58 -1.84
CA TYR A 49 2.93 -12.25 -1.38
C TYR A 49 1.42 -12.13 -1.34
N ALA A 50 0.90 -11.38 -0.38
CA ALA A 50 -0.54 -11.15 -0.27
C ALA A 50 -1.06 -10.37 -1.49
N ALA A 51 -2.21 -10.79 -2.00
CA ALA A 51 -2.99 -10.00 -2.93
C ALA A 51 -3.81 -8.96 -2.15
N ALA A 52 -4.18 -7.86 -2.81
CA ALA A 52 -4.84 -6.73 -2.19
C ALA A 52 -6.21 -6.49 -2.84
N ALA A 53 -7.21 -6.26 -2.01
CA ALA A 53 -8.54 -5.80 -2.40
C ALA A 53 -8.99 -4.66 -1.48
N ASN A 54 -10.13 -4.05 -1.77
CA ASN A 54 -10.65 -2.90 -1.02
C ASN A 54 -12.16 -3.00 -0.84
N SER A 55 -12.61 -3.23 0.39
CA SER A 55 -14.05 -3.30 0.73
C SER A 55 -14.74 -1.94 0.81
N THR A 56 -13.99 -0.83 0.90
CA THR A 56 -14.57 0.48 1.18
C THR A 56 -15.27 1.10 -0.03
N GLU A 57 -16.06 2.14 0.21
CA GLU A 57 -16.76 2.93 -0.82
C GLU A 57 -15.85 3.87 -1.61
N ARG A 58 -14.57 3.99 -1.25
CA ARG A 58 -13.62 4.91 -1.88
C ARG A 58 -12.45 4.18 -2.55
N THR A 59 -11.86 4.79 -3.56
CA THR A 59 -10.62 4.29 -4.16
C THR A 59 -9.47 4.43 -3.18
N LEU A 60 -8.63 3.41 -3.08
CA LEU A 60 -7.39 3.43 -2.30
C LEU A 60 -6.18 3.45 -3.22
N HIS A 61 -5.23 4.31 -2.89
CA HIS A 61 -3.94 4.41 -3.57
C HIS A 61 -2.86 3.80 -2.68
N THR A 62 -2.25 2.71 -3.14
CA THR A 62 -1.36 1.87 -2.31
C THR A 62 -0.10 1.44 -3.07
N TYR A 63 0.88 0.86 -2.39
CA TYR A 63 2.01 0.20 -3.07
C TYR A 63 1.58 -1.01 -3.90
N MET A 64 0.39 -1.55 -3.65
CA MET A 64 -0.23 -2.59 -4.47
C MET A 64 -0.96 -1.99 -5.68
N GLY A 65 -0.73 -0.71 -6.01
CA GLY A 65 -1.47 0.02 -7.03
C GLY A 65 -2.82 0.56 -6.54
N THR A 66 -3.63 1.02 -7.49
CA THR A 66 -4.97 1.56 -7.25
C THR A 66 -5.96 0.42 -6.99
N LEU A 67 -6.61 0.43 -5.83
CA LEU A 67 -7.66 -0.51 -5.45
C LEU A 67 -9.03 0.19 -5.50
N LEU A 68 -9.91 -0.33 -6.33
CA LEU A 68 -11.23 0.21 -6.60
C LEU A 68 -12.20 -0.10 -5.45
N PRO A 69 -13.21 0.75 -5.22
CA PRO A 69 -14.23 0.53 -4.20
C PRO A 69 -14.93 -0.83 -4.31
N ARG A 70 -15.50 -1.31 -3.20
CA ARG A 70 -16.40 -2.48 -3.15
C ARG A 70 -15.87 -3.70 -3.90
N TYR A 71 -14.62 -4.05 -3.64
CA TYR A 71 -13.88 -5.13 -4.31
C TYR A 71 -13.83 -5.01 -5.85
N GLY A 72 -13.80 -3.79 -6.39
CA GLY A 72 -13.82 -3.59 -7.85
C GLY A 72 -12.60 -4.14 -8.59
N ASN A 73 -11.50 -4.43 -7.90
CA ASN A 73 -10.36 -5.18 -8.43
C ASN A 73 -9.55 -5.86 -7.33
N ILE A 74 -8.73 -6.82 -7.75
CA ILE A 74 -7.66 -7.42 -6.97
C ILE A 74 -6.33 -7.07 -7.64
N SER A 75 -5.34 -6.69 -6.83
CA SER A 75 -3.97 -6.48 -7.28
C SER A 75 -3.02 -7.44 -6.57
N TYR A 76 -2.11 -8.07 -7.31
CA TYR A 76 -1.16 -9.03 -6.74
C TYR A 76 0.23 -8.87 -7.36
N SER A 77 1.24 -9.42 -6.70
CA SER A 77 2.62 -9.42 -7.19
C SER A 77 3.25 -10.79 -6.97
N GLY A 78 4.13 -11.21 -7.87
CA GLY A 78 4.87 -12.46 -7.81
C GLY A 78 4.92 -13.17 -9.16
N ALA A 79 5.98 -13.96 -9.35
CA ALA A 79 6.22 -14.71 -10.59
C ALA A 79 5.73 -16.17 -10.52
N GLY A 80 4.97 -16.53 -9.47
CA GLY A 80 4.44 -17.88 -9.29
C GLY A 80 5.56 -18.91 -9.26
N ALA A 81 5.43 -19.98 -10.02
CA ALA A 81 6.44 -21.04 -10.13
C ALA A 81 7.80 -20.56 -10.70
N LEU A 82 7.87 -19.36 -11.30
CA LEU A 82 9.15 -18.76 -11.73
C LEU A 82 9.85 -18.00 -10.59
N SER A 83 9.18 -17.75 -9.46
CA SER A 83 9.87 -17.19 -8.28
C SER A 83 10.90 -18.19 -7.75
N PRO A 84 12.09 -17.74 -7.31
CA PRO A 84 13.12 -18.64 -6.80
C PRO A 84 12.72 -19.47 -5.59
N ILE A 85 12.15 -18.83 -4.55
CA ILE A 85 11.97 -19.49 -3.25
C ILE A 85 10.98 -20.66 -3.27
N PRO A 86 9.83 -20.62 -3.99
CA PRO A 86 8.96 -21.78 -4.09
C PRO A 86 9.63 -23.04 -4.65
N ASN A 87 10.74 -22.89 -5.39
CA ASN A 87 11.53 -23.98 -5.95
C ASN A 87 12.62 -24.50 -4.99
N ASP A 88 12.86 -23.82 -3.87
CA ASP A 88 13.78 -24.23 -2.79
C ASP A 88 13.32 -23.65 -1.42
N PRO A 89 12.13 -24.05 -0.92
CA PRO A 89 11.45 -23.36 0.18
C PRO A 89 12.12 -23.53 1.55
N ASP A 90 12.96 -24.55 1.70
CA ASP A 90 13.76 -24.84 2.89
C ASP A 90 15.23 -24.44 2.73
N PHE A 91 15.58 -23.69 1.68
CA PHE A 91 16.92 -23.14 1.45
C PHE A 91 18.01 -24.22 1.43
N GLU A 92 17.77 -25.31 0.70
CA GLU A 92 18.76 -26.36 0.50
C GLU A 92 19.94 -25.85 -0.36
N TYR A 93 19.67 -24.97 -1.32
CA TYR A 93 20.68 -24.39 -2.21
C TYR A 93 20.75 -22.86 -2.11
N ILE A 94 19.62 -22.18 -2.00
CA ILE A 94 19.52 -20.73 -1.88
C ILE A 94 20.10 -20.30 -0.53
N GLY A 95 21.22 -19.58 -0.56
CA GLY A 95 21.90 -19.12 0.65
C GLY A 95 22.71 -17.85 0.43
N VAL A 96 23.37 -17.38 1.49
CA VAL A 96 24.35 -16.30 1.40
C VAL A 96 25.48 -16.74 0.44
N GLY A 97 25.92 -15.86 -0.45
CA GLY A 97 26.97 -16.14 -1.43
C GLY A 97 26.50 -16.81 -2.72
N THR A 98 25.24 -17.23 -2.82
CA THR A 98 24.68 -17.73 -4.09
C THR A 98 24.71 -16.61 -5.13
N ARG A 99 25.34 -16.87 -6.28
CA ARG A 99 25.37 -15.99 -7.44
C ARG A 99 23.99 -15.97 -8.10
N ILE A 100 23.54 -14.78 -8.46
CA ILE A 100 22.22 -14.57 -9.06
C ILE A 100 22.32 -13.69 -10.29
N PHE A 101 21.32 -13.80 -11.16
CA PHE A 101 21.01 -12.75 -12.12
C PHE A 101 20.27 -11.64 -11.37
N LEU A 102 20.84 -10.44 -11.34
CA LEU A 102 20.23 -9.26 -10.75
C LEU A 102 20.21 -8.15 -11.79
N CYS A 103 19.03 -7.87 -12.34
CA CYS A 103 18.80 -6.78 -13.29
C CYS A 103 19.70 -6.81 -14.53
N GLY A 104 20.06 -7.99 -15.06
CA GLY A 104 20.97 -8.11 -16.20
C GLY A 104 22.44 -8.28 -15.84
N ALA A 105 22.80 -8.03 -14.58
CA ALA A 105 24.14 -8.20 -14.04
C ALA A 105 24.27 -9.48 -13.22
N GLN A 106 25.51 -9.87 -12.91
CA GLN A 106 25.79 -10.84 -11.85
C GLN A 106 25.66 -10.14 -10.49
N GLY A 107 24.80 -10.69 -9.62
CA GLY A 107 24.66 -10.28 -8.24
C GLY A 107 24.88 -11.44 -7.27
N PHE A 108 24.64 -11.16 -5.99
CA PHE A 108 24.75 -12.13 -4.90
C PHE A 108 23.58 -12.01 -3.95
N ILE A 109 23.16 -13.13 -3.37
CA ILE A 109 22.39 -13.15 -2.13
C ILE A 109 23.36 -12.86 -0.99
N VAL A 110 23.06 -11.87 -0.16
CA VAL A 110 23.93 -11.45 0.95
C VAL A 110 23.27 -11.63 2.32
N GLY A 111 22.07 -12.21 2.37
CA GLY A 111 21.34 -12.47 3.60
C GLY A 111 19.86 -12.76 3.35
N SER A 112 19.16 -13.06 4.44
CA SER A 112 17.70 -13.01 4.42
C SER A 112 17.24 -11.58 4.26
N GLY A 113 16.13 -11.38 3.54
CA GLY A 113 15.54 -10.06 3.40
C GLY A 113 14.90 -9.58 4.71
N THR A 114 14.59 -8.29 4.77
CA THR A 114 13.69 -7.74 5.79
C THR A 114 12.33 -8.44 5.72
N GLN A 115 11.69 -8.63 6.88
CA GLN A 115 10.42 -9.38 7.04
C GLN A 115 10.48 -10.88 6.68
N HIS A 116 11.67 -11.46 6.55
CA HIS A 116 11.83 -12.90 6.30
C HIS A 116 11.17 -13.72 7.42
N LEU A 117 10.11 -14.45 7.08
CA LEU A 117 9.31 -15.28 8.00
C LEU A 117 8.90 -16.60 7.31
N PRO A 118 9.83 -17.57 7.20
CA PRO A 118 9.60 -18.79 6.43
C PRO A 118 8.48 -19.68 7.00
N GLN A 119 8.26 -19.65 8.31
CA GLN A 119 7.22 -20.46 8.95
C GLN A 119 5.79 -20.07 8.50
N GLU A 120 5.63 -18.86 7.96
CA GLU A 120 4.37 -18.40 7.35
C GLU A 120 4.43 -18.39 5.81
N GLY A 121 5.48 -18.96 5.20
CA GLY A 121 5.71 -18.89 3.76
C GLY A 121 5.99 -17.47 3.28
N PHE A 122 6.60 -16.63 4.11
CA PHE A 122 6.89 -15.22 3.81
C PHE A 122 8.39 -14.95 3.79
N SER A 123 9.12 -15.87 3.17
CA SER A 123 10.56 -15.79 2.98
C SER A 123 10.94 -14.71 1.97
N THR A 124 12.07 -14.04 2.21
CA THR A 124 12.63 -12.99 1.33
C THR A 124 14.15 -13.08 1.20
N LEU A 125 14.67 -12.51 0.12
CA LEU A 125 16.12 -12.42 -0.16
C LEU A 125 16.61 -10.97 -0.04
N MET A 126 17.76 -10.79 0.61
CA MET A 126 18.57 -9.58 0.50
C MET A 126 19.64 -9.81 -0.56
N VAL A 127 19.73 -8.89 -1.52
CA VAL A 127 20.60 -9.03 -2.69
C VAL A 127 21.48 -7.82 -2.89
N LYS A 128 22.65 -8.05 -3.51
CA LYS A 128 23.61 -7.01 -3.90
C LYS A 128 24.08 -7.23 -5.33
N GLY A 129 24.32 -6.14 -6.07
CA GLY A 129 24.99 -6.17 -7.38
C GLY A 129 25.58 -4.82 -7.75
N ASP A 130 26.43 -4.82 -8.77
CA ASP A 130 26.97 -3.59 -9.35
C ASP A 130 25.91 -2.95 -10.25
N LEU A 131 25.59 -1.68 -10.00
CA LEU A 131 24.61 -0.93 -10.76
C LEU A 131 25.09 -0.63 -12.19
N LYS A 132 26.40 -0.55 -12.39
CA LYS A 132 27.04 -0.25 -13.69
C LYS A 132 26.84 -1.34 -14.72
N ASP A 133 26.70 -2.59 -14.26
CA ASP A 133 26.48 -3.75 -15.13
C ASP A 133 24.99 -4.04 -15.37
N MET A 134 24.09 -3.32 -14.69
CA MET A 134 22.65 -3.55 -14.80
C MET A 134 22.08 -3.00 -16.11
N LYS A 135 20.99 -3.60 -16.56
CA LYS A 135 20.26 -3.23 -17.77
C LYS A 135 18.87 -2.73 -17.40
N ASP A 136 18.46 -1.61 -17.98
CA ASP A 136 17.14 -1.00 -17.74
C ASP A 136 15.95 -1.87 -18.22
N GLU A 137 16.19 -2.81 -19.13
CA GLU A 137 15.20 -3.86 -19.49
C GLU A 137 14.74 -4.67 -18.27
N PHE A 138 15.62 -4.89 -17.28
CA PHE A 138 15.34 -5.69 -16.09
C PHE A 138 15.24 -4.84 -14.81
N LEU A 139 15.39 -3.52 -14.92
CA LEU A 139 15.34 -2.59 -13.80
C LEU A 139 14.60 -1.33 -14.17
N ARG A 140 13.39 -1.15 -13.61
CA ARG A 140 12.50 -0.06 -14.01
C ARG A 140 11.95 0.68 -12.80
N ALA A 141 12.08 2.00 -12.80
CA ALA A 141 11.40 2.85 -11.83
C ALA A 141 9.88 2.81 -12.07
N ALA A 142 9.11 2.88 -10.99
CA ALA A 142 7.67 2.96 -11.01
C ALA A 142 7.21 4.09 -10.09
N THR A 143 6.06 4.69 -10.41
CA THR A 143 5.40 5.64 -9.54
C THR A 143 3.95 5.25 -9.43
N PHE A 144 3.51 4.96 -8.21
CA PHE A 144 2.11 4.72 -7.92
C PHE A 144 1.46 6.06 -7.59
N GLN A 145 0.41 6.41 -8.34
CA GLN A 145 -0.38 7.61 -8.11
C GLN A 145 -0.80 7.69 -6.64
N ASP A 146 -0.61 8.86 -6.01
CA ASP A 146 -0.97 9.17 -4.62
C ASP A 146 -0.39 8.23 -3.54
N TYR A 147 0.61 7.41 -3.91
CA TYR A 147 1.36 6.57 -2.97
C TYR A 147 2.85 6.90 -2.98
N GLY A 148 3.47 6.94 -4.16
CA GLY A 148 4.88 7.30 -4.30
C GLY A 148 5.70 6.35 -5.18
N PRO A 149 7.03 6.49 -5.15
CA PRO A 149 7.93 5.75 -6.01
C PRO A 149 8.10 4.28 -5.59
N SER A 150 8.44 3.46 -6.56
CA SER A 150 8.79 2.04 -6.39
C SER A 150 9.78 1.62 -7.49
N LEU A 151 10.21 0.36 -7.45
CA LEU A 151 11.24 -0.18 -8.33
C LEU A 151 10.89 -1.63 -8.70
N TYR A 152 10.82 -1.90 -10.00
CA TYR A 152 10.73 -3.26 -10.52
C TYR A 152 12.12 -3.83 -10.75
N VAL A 153 12.38 -4.99 -10.16
CA VAL A 153 13.70 -5.63 -10.11
C VAL A 153 13.57 -7.04 -10.70
N GLY A 154 14.31 -7.33 -11.78
CA GLY A 154 14.41 -8.65 -12.36
C GLY A 154 15.44 -9.50 -11.64
N ILE A 155 15.01 -10.62 -11.05
CA ILE A 155 15.89 -11.52 -10.28
C ILE A 155 15.73 -12.94 -10.78
N GLY A 156 16.85 -13.62 -10.99
CA GLY A 156 16.90 -15.05 -11.29
C GLY A 156 17.93 -15.73 -10.40
N VAL A 157 17.55 -16.85 -9.77
CA VAL A 157 18.47 -17.69 -9.00
C VAL A 157 18.59 -19.01 -9.73
N PRO A 158 19.79 -19.43 -10.14
CA PRO A 158 19.95 -20.73 -10.77
C PRO A 158 19.98 -21.82 -9.71
N ILE A 159 18.99 -22.71 -9.73
CA ILE A 159 18.88 -23.84 -8.78
C ILE A 159 19.29 -25.13 -9.51
N PRO A 160 20.50 -25.66 -9.28
CA PRO A 160 20.92 -26.91 -9.90
C PRO A 160 20.18 -28.10 -9.29
N VAL A 161 19.69 -29.01 -10.13
CA VAL A 161 19.04 -30.24 -9.68
C VAL A 161 20.12 -31.25 -9.30
N LEU A 162 20.57 -31.20 -8.06
CA LEU A 162 21.68 -32.02 -7.54
C LEU A 162 21.23 -33.36 -6.94
N ASN A 163 19.95 -33.47 -6.56
CA ASN A 163 19.37 -34.66 -5.94
C ASN A 163 17.84 -34.70 -6.16
N GLU A 164 17.22 -35.81 -5.75
CA GLU A 164 15.78 -36.03 -5.87
C GLU A 164 14.93 -35.01 -5.08
N GLY A 165 15.42 -34.55 -3.93
CA GLY A 165 14.76 -33.53 -3.11
C GLY A 165 14.58 -32.21 -3.85
N ILE A 166 15.67 -31.68 -4.41
CA ILE A 166 15.63 -30.46 -5.24
C ILE A 166 14.80 -30.68 -6.50
N ALA A 167 14.91 -31.86 -7.14
CA ALA A 167 14.09 -32.19 -8.32
C ALA A 167 12.59 -32.12 -8.00
N LYS A 168 12.17 -32.62 -6.83
CA LYS A 168 10.79 -32.55 -6.37
C LYS A 168 10.34 -31.12 -6.06
N LYS A 169 11.18 -30.31 -5.41
CA LYS A 169 10.87 -28.92 -5.05
C LYS A 169 10.73 -28.02 -6.28
N THR A 170 11.60 -28.21 -7.28
CA THR A 170 11.58 -27.45 -8.55
C THR A 170 10.41 -27.84 -9.48
N ALA A 171 9.64 -28.88 -9.13
CA ALA A 171 8.42 -29.27 -9.85
C ALA A 171 7.16 -28.51 -9.39
N VAL A 172 7.31 -27.49 -8.53
CA VAL A 172 6.21 -26.64 -8.05
C VAL A 172 5.46 -25.98 -9.20
N ARG A 173 4.13 -25.91 -9.11
CA ARG A 173 3.26 -25.22 -10.09
C ARG A 173 2.55 -24.05 -9.43
N ASP A 174 2.03 -23.14 -10.26
CA ASP A 174 1.28 -21.97 -9.78
C ASP A 174 0.09 -22.35 -8.87
N ARG A 175 -0.52 -23.52 -9.09
CA ARG A 175 -1.62 -24.03 -8.27
C ARG A 175 -1.22 -24.49 -6.87
N ASP A 176 0.06 -24.83 -6.71
CA ASP A 176 0.64 -25.31 -5.45
C ASP A 176 1.06 -24.13 -4.56
N ILE A 177 1.10 -22.90 -5.10
CA ILE A 177 1.50 -21.67 -4.37
C ILE A 177 0.24 -20.91 -3.94
N VAL A 178 -0.16 -21.11 -2.68
CA VAL A 178 -1.36 -20.47 -2.09
C VAL A 178 -0.98 -19.14 -1.44
N THR A 179 -1.81 -18.12 -1.61
CA THR A 179 -1.71 -16.82 -0.93
C THR A 179 -3.10 -16.34 -0.49
N GLU A 180 -3.15 -15.14 0.07
CA GLU A 180 -4.34 -14.53 0.64
C GLU A 180 -4.66 -13.22 -0.07
N ILE A 181 -5.95 -13.01 -0.37
CA ILE A 181 -6.49 -11.69 -0.71
C ILE A 181 -6.81 -11.01 0.61
N VAL A 182 -6.15 -9.89 0.86
CA VAL A 182 -6.25 -9.12 2.09
C VAL A 182 -6.99 -7.82 1.81
N ASP A 183 -7.90 -7.43 2.72
CA ASP A 183 -8.66 -6.20 2.57
C ASP A 183 -7.88 -4.98 3.09
N TYR A 184 -7.46 -4.12 2.16
CA TYR A 184 -6.78 -2.86 2.45
C TYR A 184 -7.74 -1.75 2.89
N GLY A 185 -9.05 -1.99 2.74
CA GLY A 185 -10.11 -1.14 3.25
C GLY A 185 -10.07 -0.95 4.76
N VAL A 186 -9.63 -1.98 5.50
CA VAL A 186 -9.52 -1.93 6.95
C VAL A 186 -8.19 -1.25 7.36
N PRO A 187 -8.21 -0.06 7.98
CA PRO A 187 -7.02 0.77 8.20
C PRO A 187 -6.21 0.34 9.44
N ARG A 188 -5.90 -0.96 9.56
CA ARG A 188 -5.09 -1.53 10.65
C ARG A 188 -3.97 -2.41 10.10
N ARG A 189 -2.95 -2.68 10.94
CA ARG A 189 -1.79 -3.52 10.54
C ARG A 189 -2.20 -4.95 10.21
N ALA A 190 -3.02 -5.57 11.07
CA ALA A 190 -3.56 -6.91 10.87
C ALA A 190 -4.86 -6.84 10.06
N ARG A 191 -4.74 -6.74 8.74
CA ARG A 191 -5.88 -6.69 7.83
C ARG A 191 -6.55 -8.06 7.73
N PRO A 192 -7.89 -8.13 7.60
CA PRO A 192 -8.57 -9.41 7.46
C PRO A 192 -8.30 -10.04 6.10
N THR A 193 -8.23 -11.37 6.09
CA THR A 193 -8.20 -12.16 4.86
C THR A 193 -9.63 -12.24 4.31
N VAL A 194 -9.80 -11.80 3.06
CA VAL A 194 -11.05 -11.94 2.29
C VAL A 194 -11.19 -13.36 1.79
N ARG A 195 -10.14 -13.90 1.15
CA ARG A 195 -10.15 -15.24 0.54
C ARG A 195 -8.75 -15.81 0.38
N LYS A 196 -8.62 -17.13 0.43
CA LYS A 196 -7.40 -17.85 0.00
C LYS A 196 -7.48 -18.21 -1.48
N VAL A 197 -6.41 -17.97 -2.21
CA VAL A 197 -6.29 -18.22 -3.66
C VAL A 197 -4.91 -18.75 -3.99
N ASN A 198 -4.73 -19.41 -5.12
CA ASN A 198 -3.40 -19.76 -5.63
C ASN A 198 -3.00 -18.89 -6.83
N TYR A 199 -1.72 -18.96 -7.24
CA TYR A 199 -1.23 -18.16 -8.36
C TYR A 199 -1.86 -18.57 -9.70
N GLU A 200 -2.31 -19.81 -9.87
CA GLU A 200 -3.02 -20.25 -11.08
C GLU A 200 -4.35 -19.49 -11.23
N GLN A 201 -5.11 -19.37 -10.14
CA GLN A 201 -6.33 -18.56 -10.10
C GLN A 201 -6.04 -17.08 -10.35
N LEU A 202 -5.01 -16.50 -9.72
CA LEU A 202 -4.62 -15.10 -9.95
C LEU A 202 -4.20 -14.84 -11.40
N TYR A 203 -3.53 -15.81 -12.04
CA TYR A 203 -3.14 -15.73 -13.45
C TYR A 203 -4.30 -15.95 -14.43
N SER A 204 -5.40 -16.55 -14.01
CA SER A 204 -6.62 -16.64 -14.85
C SER A 204 -7.20 -15.25 -15.16
N GLY A 205 -6.87 -14.24 -14.36
CA GLY A 205 -7.30 -12.86 -14.52
C GLY A 205 -8.56 -12.50 -13.73
N PHE A 206 -9.22 -13.49 -13.11
CA PHE A 206 -10.43 -13.29 -12.33
C PHE A 206 -10.46 -14.17 -11.08
N VAL A 207 -11.09 -13.66 -10.03
CA VAL A 207 -11.34 -14.40 -8.80
C VAL A 207 -12.75 -14.09 -8.33
N ASP A 208 -13.47 -15.11 -7.90
CA ASP A 208 -14.78 -14.98 -7.25
C ASP A 208 -14.65 -14.41 -5.83
N ILE A 209 -15.35 -13.31 -5.55
CA ILE A 209 -15.56 -12.75 -4.22
C ILE A 209 -17.07 -12.60 -4.00
N ASP A 210 -17.62 -13.35 -3.05
CA ASP A 210 -19.03 -13.33 -2.68
C ASP A 210 -20.00 -13.51 -3.87
N GLY A 211 -19.67 -14.40 -4.81
CA GLY A 211 -20.47 -14.66 -6.00
C GLY A 211 -20.26 -13.67 -7.16
N ASN A 212 -19.35 -12.70 -6.99
CA ASN A 212 -19.01 -11.72 -8.02
C ASN A 212 -17.63 -12.00 -8.61
N GLU A 213 -17.54 -11.96 -9.94
CA GLU A 213 -16.27 -12.10 -10.65
C GLU A 213 -15.45 -10.80 -10.59
N VAL A 214 -14.34 -10.83 -9.85
CA VAL A 214 -13.48 -9.67 -9.64
C VAL A 214 -12.19 -9.81 -10.45
N LYS A 215 -11.84 -8.78 -11.23
CA LYS A 215 -10.62 -8.77 -12.05
C LYS A 215 -9.36 -8.74 -11.18
N ALA A 216 -8.46 -9.69 -11.40
CA ALA A 216 -7.15 -9.80 -10.76
C ALA A 216 -6.04 -9.31 -11.71
N SER A 217 -5.25 -8.33 -11.28
CA SER A 217 -4.18 -7.71 -12.08
C SER A 217 -2.82 -7.87 -11.40
N ALA A 218 -1.82 -8.29 -12.17
CA ALA A 218 -0.45 -8.46 -11.69
C ALA A 218 0.34 -7.14 -11.74
N LEU A 219 1.05 -6.82 -10.67
CA LEU A 219 2.04 -5.74 -10.61
C LEU A 219 3.41 -6.17 -11.15
N SER A 220 3.67 -7.48 -11.17
CA SER A 220 4.89 -8.08 -11.72
C SER A 220 4.65 -8.65 -13.11
N SER A 221 5.61 -8.48 -14.02
CA SER A 221 5.51 -9.00 -15.38
C SER A 221 6.00 -10.43 -15.49
N ARG A 222 5.08 -11.38 -15.72
CA ARG A 222 5.41 -12.78 -16.00
C ARG A 222 6.20 -12.95 -17.29
N HIS A 223 6.00 -12.07 -18.26
CA HIS A 223 6.79 -12.03 -19.50
C HIS A 223 8.26 -11.70 -19.19
N VAL A 224 8.51 -10.66 -18.38
CA VAL A 224 9.87 -10.30 -17.98
C VAL A 224 10.50 -11.39 -17.10
N ALA A 225 9.74 -12.02 -16.20
CA ALA A 225 10.25 -13.15 -15.41
C ALA A 225 10.75 -14.31 -16.32
N ARG A 226 10.01 -14.63 -17.39
CA ARG A 226 10.47 -15.61 -18.40
C ARG A 226 11.72 -15.15 -19.14
N LYS A 227 11.83 -13.86 -19.48
CA LYS A 227 13.05 -13.31 -20.09
C LYS A 227 14.25 -13.45 -19.16
N VAL A 228 14.09 -13.14 -17.88
CA VAL A 228 15.14 -13.33 -16.86
C VAL A 228 15.59 -14.80 -16.81
N ALA A 229 14.64 -15.73 -16.69
CA ALA A 229 14.96 -17.16 -16.64
C ALA A 229 15.71 -17.65 -17.89
N ARG A 230 15.30 -17.20 -19.09
CA ARG A 230 15.98 -17.51 -20.35
C ARG A 230 17.37 -16.90 -20.41
N ALA A 231 17.51 -15.61 -20.12
CA ALA A 231 18.78 -14.90 -20.15
C ALA A 231 19.83 -15.55 -19.22
N LEU A 232 19.41 -15.91 -18.00
CA LEU A 232 20.24 -16.63 -17.04
C LEU A 232 20.56 -18.06 -17.52
N GLY A 233 19.57 -18.80 -18.01
CA GLY A 233 19.80 -20.15 -18.52
C GLY A 233 20.76 -20.19 -19.71
N ASP A 234 20.66 -19.21 -20.61
CA ASP A 234 21.51 -19.12 -21.79
C ASP A 234 22.94 -18.67 -21.43
N SER A 235 23.12 -17.75 -20.48
CA SER A 235 24.47 -17.35 -20.02
C SER A 235 25.19 -18.50 -19.31
N ILE A 236 24.47 -19.32 -18.55
CA ILE A 236 25.03 -20.54 -17.94
C ILE A 236 25.48 -21.53 -19.02
N LYS A 237 24.66 -21.79 -20.04
CA LYS A 237 25.00 -22.70 -21.14
C LYS A 237 26.22 -22.22 -21.96
N ARG A 238 26.41 -20.91 -22.08
CA ARG A 238 27.58 -20.30 -22.74
C ARG A 238 28.84 -20.27 -21.87
N GLY A 239 28.74 -20.61 -20.58
CA GLY A 239 29.86 -20.52 -19.64
C GLY A 239 30.21 -19.10 -19.21
N GLU A 240 29.31 -18.13 -19.44
CA GLU A 240 29.47 -16.73 -19.02
C GLU A 240 29.04 -16.52 -17.56
N PHE A 241 28.13 -17.37 -17.06
CA PHE A 241 27.63 -17.33 -15.70
C PHE A 241 27.94 -18.64 -14.98
N PHE A 242 28.78 -18.57 -13.95
CA PHE A 242 29.13 -19.74 -13.15
C PHE A 242 28.26 -19.84 -11.90
N LEU A 243 27.80 -21.06 -11.60
CA LEU A 243 27.08 -21.37 -10.38
C LEU A 243 27.99 -21.23 -9.16
N SER A 244 27.41 -20.95 -7.99
CA SER A 244 28.11 -20.99 -6.72
C SER A 244 27.24 -21.66 -5.66
N ALA A 245 27.87 -22.50 -4.84
CA ALA A 245 27.25 -22.96 -3.61
C ALA A 245 27.08 -21.77 -2.64
N SER A 246 26.07 -21.84 -1.79
CA SER A 246 25.94 -20.92 -0.67
C SER A 246 27.09 -21.11 0.33
N SER A 247 27.64 -20.02 0.84
CA SER A 247 28.57 -20.04 1.97
C SER A 247 27.87 -20.25 3.30
N GLU A 248 26.59 -19.89 3.39
CA GLU A 248 25.75 -20.05 4.58
C GLU A 248 24.28 -20.24 4.15
N SER A 249 23.57 -21.18 4.77
CA SER A 249 22.14 -21.35 4.54
C SER A 249 21.34 -20.17 5.09
N LEU A 250 20.24 -19.80 4.43
CA LEU A 250 19.31 -18.84 5.02
C LEU A 250 18.57 -19.46 6.22
N PRO A 251 18.24 -18.66 7.25
CA PRO A 251 17.51 -19.15 8.40
C PRO A 251 16.12 -19.65 8.00
N ARG A 252 15.77 -20.86 8.42
CA ARG A 252 14.42 -21.43 8.22
C ARG A 252 13.40 -20.88 9.23
N GLU A 253 13.87 -20.10 10.19
CA GLU A 253 13.05 -19.47 11.19
C GLU A 253 13.25 -17.96 11.22
N GLY A 254 12.16 -17.23 11.06
CA GLY A 254 12.14 -15.77 11.12
C GLY A 254 11.42 -15.25 12.36
N ARG A 255 11.55 -13.94 12.59
CA ARG A 255 10.73 -13.19 13.54
C ARG A 255 10.41 -11.82 12.94
N ASN A 256 9.13 -11.53 12.78
CA ASN A 256 8.68 -10.20 12.39
C ASN A 256 8.13 -9.48 13.62
N ARG A 257 8.98 -8.68 14.29
CA ARG A 257 8.53 -7.81 15.38
C ARG A 257 8.10 -6.48 14.79
N PRO A 258 6.81 -6.13 14.82
CA PRO A 258 6.39 -4.82 14.33
C PRO A 258 7.07 -3.73 15.15
N MET A 259 7.29 -2.57 14.52
CA MET A 259 7.85 -1.41 15.19
C MET A 259 7.02 -1.10 16.46
N LYS A 260 7.70 -1.03 17.61
CA LYS A 260 7.11 -0.69 18.91
C LYS A 260 6.45 0.68 18.80
N GLN A 261 5.16 0.74 19.08
CA GLN A 261 4.43 1.98 19.21
C GLN A 261 4.44 2.39 20.69
N THR A 262 4.89 3.61 20.96
CA THR A 262 4.95 4.17 22.32
C THR A 262 3.79 5.12 22.62
N LYS A 263 3.04 5.52 21.58
CA LYS A 263 1.81 6.29 21.66
C LYS A 263 0.78 5.60 20.75
N GLU A 264 -0.42 5.37 21.27
CA GLU A 264 -1.55 4.94 20.44
C GLU A 264 -2.07 6.12 19.62
N PHE A 265 -2.38 5.85 18.35
CA PHE A 265 -3.09 6.79 17.49
C PHE A 265 -4.57 6.72 17.87
N LEU A 266 -5.24 7.87 17.88
CA LEU A 266 -6.67 7.95 18.21
C LEU A 266 -7.48 7.51 17.01
N LEU A 267 -8.50 6.71 17.23
CA LEU A 267 -9.52 6.45 16.23
C LEU A 267 -10.58 7.53 16.29
N VAL A 268 -11.31 7.69 15.19
CA VAL A 268 -12.48 8.56 15.12
C VAL A 268 -13.49 8.19 16.20
N GLY A 269 -13.72 6.89 16.42
CA GLY A 269 -14.61 6.39 17.48
C GLY A 269 -14.21 6.81 18.89
N ASP A 270 -12.91 7.03 19.16
CA ASP A 270 -12.41 7.44 20.48
C ASP A 270 -12.66 8.93 20.78
N VAL A 271 -12.96 9.72 19.74
CA VAL A 271 -13.03 11.19 19.80
C VAL A 271 -14.41 11.73 19.44
N MET A 272 -15.15 11.04 18.58
CA MET A 272 -16.43 11.49 18.08
C MET A 272 -17.40 11.82 19.21
N SER A 273 -18.25 12.82 18.99
CA SER A 273 -19.43 13.02 19.83
C SER A 273 -20.45 11.91 19.51
N PRO A 274 -20.77 11.01 20.46
CA PRO A 274 -21.84 10.04 20.28
C PRO A 274 -23.20 10.76 20.37
N LYS A 275 -24.25 10.17 19.78
CA LYS A 275 -25.63 10.70 19.77
C LYS A 275 -25.76 12.04 19.03
N VAL A 276 -25.65 11.97 17.71
CA VAL A 276 -25.84 13.14 16.83
C VAL A 276 -27.33 13.38 16.63
N VAL A 277 -27.73 14.65 16.70
CA VAL A 277 -29.08 15.06 16.30
C VAL A 277 -29.17 14.99 14.77
N THR A 278 -30.00 14.07 14.27
CA THR A 278 -30.31 13.93 12.85
C THR A 278 -31.70 14.50 12.57
N VAL A 279 -31.94 14.88 11.31
CA VAL A 279 -33.24 15.37 10.83
C VAL A 279 -33.67 14.63 9.58
N ARG A 280 -34.97 14.60 9.31
CA ARG A 280 -35.52 14.06 8.05
C ARG A 280 -35.60 15.13 6.98
N GLU A 281 -35.60 14.75 5.71
CA GLU A 281 -35.50 15.70 4.59
C GLU A 281 -36.71 16.64 4.45
N GLU A 282 -37.84 16.27 5.06
CA GLU A 282 -39.08 17.03 5.07
C GLU A 282 -39.19 18.04 6.21
N ILE A 283 -38.20 18.13 7.12
CA ILE A 283 -38.25 19.16 8.17
C ILE A 283 -38.20 20.56 7.53
N SER A 284 -38.97 21.50 8.09
CA SER A 284 -38.94 22.88 7.61
C SER A 284 -37.63 23.57 7.98
N ILE A 285 -37.24 24.56 7.18
CA ILE A 285 -36.05 25.38 7.44
C ILE A 285 -36.16 26.08 8.81
N LYS A 286 -37.39 26.50 9.18
CA LYS A 286 -37.66 27.17 10.44
C LYS A 286 -37.42 26.26 11.64
N GLU A 287 -37.89 25.02 11.59
CA GLU A 287 -37.67 24.04 12.66
C GLU A 287 -36.20 23.67 12.76
N ALA A 288 -35.51 23.44 11.63
CA ALA A 288 -34.07 23.19 11.62
C ALA A 288 -33.28 24.37 12.22
N ALA A 289 -33.68 25.62 11.93
CA ALA A 289 -33.09 26.81 12.54
C ALA A 289 -33.32 26.86 14.06
N GLN A 290 -34.52 26.52 14.53
CA GLN A 290 -34.82 26.44 15.96
C GLN A 290 -33.98 25.36 16.66
N MET A 291 -33.74 24.22 16.01
CA MET A 291 -32.88 23.16 16.54
C MET A 291 -31.42 23.62 16.68
N ILE A 292 -30.87 24.34 15.69
CA ILE A 292 -29.51 24.89 15.78
C ILE A 292 -29.42 25.97 16.86
N VAL A 293 -30.37 26.91 16.89
CA VAL A 293 -30.37 28.01 17.88
C VAL A 293 -30.57 27.49 19.31
N GLY A 294 -31.41 26.47 19.49
CA GLY A 294 -31.63 25.84 20.79
C GLY A 294 -30.57 24.80 21.17
N GLY A 295 -29.71 24.41 20.22
CA GLY A 295 -28.69 23.39 20.38
C GLY A 295 -27.29 23.96 20.59
N THR A 296 -26.32 23.05 20.73
CA THR A 296 -24.88 23.37 20.79
C THR A 296 -24.14 22.86 19.54
N PHE A 297 -24.87 22.69 18.44
CA PHE A 297 -24.38 22.10 17.21
C PHE A 297 -24.70 23.01 16.01
N ASP A 298 -23.75 23.12 15.09
CA ASP A 298 -23.89 23.93 13.88
C ASP A 298 -24.18 23.08 12.64
N HIS A 299 -24.25 21.76 12.78
CA HIS A 299 -24.28 20.80 11.67
C HIS A 299 -25.39 19.78 11.94
N LEU A 300 -26.23 19.55 10.93
CA LEU A 300 -27.37 18.66 10.97
C LEU A 300 -27.27 17.65 9.83
N PRO A 301 -26.94 16.39 10.12
CA PRO A 301 -27.08 15.31 9.15
C PRO A 301 -28.54 15.06 8.84
N VAL A 302 -28.82 14.87 7.56
CA VAL A 302 -30.14 14.54 7.04
C VAL A 302 -30.18 13.04 6.74
N VAL A 303 -31.18 12.36 7.28
CA VAL A 303 -31.36 10.91 7.13
C VAL A 303 -32.65 10.57 6.38
N SER A 304 -32.65 9.42 5.68
CA SER A 304 -33.83 8.89 4.99
C SER A 304 -34.84 8.28 5.96
N ALA A 305 -35.94 7.74 5.42
CA ALA A 305 -36.92 7.01 6.21
C ALA A 305 -36.33 5.76 6.91
N GLU A 306 -35.32 5.14 6.29
CA GLU A 306 -34.55 3.99 6.77
C GLU A 306 -33.33 4.40 7.63
N GLU A 307 -33.27 5.65 8.11
CA GLU A 307 -32.20 6.17 8.98
C GLU A 307 -30.79 6.22 8.34
N ARG A 308 -30.70 6.12 7.02
CA ARG A 308 -29.43 6.24 6.28
C ARG A 308 -29.09 7.70 6.00
N LEU A 309 -27.82 8.07 6.11
CA LEU A 309 -27.36 9.43 5.78
C LEU A 309 -27.59 9.75 4.29
N ILE A 310 -28.35 10.81 4.00
CA ILE A 310 -28.66 11.28 2.63
C ILE A 310 -28.23 12.73 2.36
N GLY A 311 -27.91 13.49 3.39
CA GLY A 311 -27.49 14.87 3.23
C GLY A 311 -26.91 15.50 4.49
N MET A 312 -26.48 16.75 4.36
CA MET A 312 -26.02 17.57 5.48
C MET A 312 -26.44 19.02 5.27
N VAL A 313 -26.81 19.67 6.38
CA VAL A 313 -27.12 21.09 6.45
C VAL A 313 -26.28 21.72 7.56
N THR A 314 -25.75 22.91 7.32
CA THR A 314 -25.02 23.68 8.33
C THR A 314 -25.80 24.93 8.77
N ALA A 315 -25.41 25.51 9.90
CA ALA A 315 -25.94 26.79 10.37
C ALA A 315 -25.81 27.90 9.30
N TRP A 316 -24.73 27.85 8.51
CA TRP A 316 -24.52 28.76 7.39
C TRP A 316 -25.56 28.58 6.27
N ASP A 317 -25.87 27.33 5.90
CA ASP A 317 -26.88 27.02 4.87
C ASP A 317 -28.26 27.52 5.29
N ILE A 318 -28.62 27.31 6.56
CA ILE A 318 -29.88 27.79 7.14
C ILE A 318 -29.92 29.31 7.18
N SER A 319 -28.86 29.97 7.65
CA SER A 319 -28.76 31.44 7.68
C SER A 319 -28.95 32.03 6.29
N LYS A 320 -28.29 31.46 5.28
CA LYS A 320 -28.41 31.86 3.89
C LYS A 320 -29.84 31.69 3.37
N ALA A 321 -30.49 30.56 3.68
CA ALA A 321 -31.85 30.29 3.23
C ALA A 321 -32.89 31.24 3.84
N VAL A 322 -32.77 31.51 5.15
CA VAL A 322 -33.61 32.48 5.87
C VAL A 322 -33.44 33.88 5.29
N ALA A 323 -32.20 34.31 5.04
CA ALA A 323 -31.91 35.60 4.41
C ALA A 323 -32.47 35.72 2.98
N SER A 324 -32.57 34.60 2.27
CA SER A 324 -33.09 34.54 0.89
C SER A 324 -34.62 34.49 0.82
N GLY A 325 -35.32 34.47 1.96
CA GLY A 325 -36.79 34.32 2.01
C GLY A 325 -37.29 32.94 1.56
N LYS A 326 -36.41 31.92 1.49
CA LYS A 326 -36.82 30.54 1.18
C LYS A 326 -37.45 29.91 2.42
N THR A 327 -38.67 29.42 2.29
CA THR A 327 -39.49 28.90 3.41
C THR A 327 -39.90 27.43 3.27
N SER A 328 -39.32 26.71 2.32
CA SER A 328 -39.66 25.31 2.03
C SER A 328 -38.93 24.33 2.98
N HIS A 329 -38.40 23.23 2.45
CA HIS A 329 -37.82 22.13 3.21
C HIS A 329 -36.30 22.13 3.13
N ILE A 330 -35.64 21.46 4.09
CA ILE A 330 -34.18 21.35 4.08
C ILE A 330 -33.66 20.57 2.85
N SER A 331 -34.48 19.71 2.25
CA SER A 331 -34.17 18.96 1.04
C SER A 331 -33.77 19.86 -0.15
N ASP A 332 -34.24 21.11 -0.17
CA ASP A 332 -33.96 22.11 -1.21
C ASP A 332 -32.59 22.81 -1.05
N MET A 333 -31.93 22.64 0.11
CA MET A 333 -30.63 23.28 0.40
C MET A 333 -29.55 22.32 0.85
N MET A 334 -29.90 21.10 1.26
CA MET A 334 -28.94 20.17 1.82
C MET A 334 -27.85 19.78 0.80
N THR A 335 -26.64 19.62 1.30
CA THR A 335 -25.55 19.02 0.52
C THR A 335 -25.74 17.51 0.49
N ARG A 336 -26.01 16.95 -0.69
CA ARG A 336 -26.22 15.50 -0.87
C ARG A 336 -24.91 14.70 -0.88
N LYS A 337 -23.83 15.29 -1.39
CA LYS A 337 -22.50 14.66 -1.38
C LYS A 337 -21.79 14.93 -0.06
N VAL A 338 -22.13 14.13 0.95
CA VAL A 338 -21.57 14.28 2.31
C VAL A 338 -20.27 13.51 2.44
N PHE A 339 -19.24 14.16 2.97
CA PHE A 339 -18.01 13.46 3.38
C PHE A 339 -18.21 12.85 4.76
N ILE A 340 -17.85 11.58 4.90
CA ILE A 340 -18.06 10.78 6.11
C ILE A 340 -16.76 10.23 6.68
N ALA A 341 -16.80 9.82 7.94
CA ALA A 341 -15.76 9.04 8.61
C ALA A 341 -16.33 7.70 9.12
N SER A 342 -15.45 6.72 9.33
CA SER A 342 -15.80 5.45 9.97
C SER A 342 -15.27 5.42 11.40
N PRO A 343 -15.92 4.76 12.38
CA PRO A 343 -15.45 4.77 13.77
C PRO A 343 -14.06 4.14 13.96
N ASP A 344 -13.65 3.23 13.06
CA ASP A 344 -12.34 2.59 13.04
C ASP A 344 -11.31 3.34 12.18
N GLU A 345 -11.67 4.47 11.58
CA GLU A 345 -10.75 5.32 10.84
C GLU A 345 -9.79 6.07 11.79
N PRO A 346 -8.48 6.14 11.50
CA PRO A 346 -7.55 7.00 12.24
C PRO A 346 -7.99 8.48 12.23
N LEU A 347 -7.93 9.14 13.39
CA LEU A 347 -8.32 10.54 13.53
C LEU A 347 -7.54 11.47 12.59
N GLU A 348 -6.27 11.19 12.33
CA GLU A 348 -5.45 11.93 11.37
C GLU A 348 -6.05 11.93 9.95
N LEU A 349 -6.70 10.84 9.53
CA LEU A 349 -7.35 10.78 8.21
C LEU A 349 -8.63 11.63 8.19
N ALA A 350 -9.42 11.59 9.26
CA ALA A 350 -10.57 12.48 9.42
C ALA A 350 -10.13 13.96 9.43
N ALA A 351 -9.05 14.29 10.15
CA ALA A 351 -8.46 15.62 10.15
C ALA A 351 -8.05 16.10 8.75
N ARG A 352 -7.40 15.22 7.96
CA ARG A 352 -7.05 15.51 6.57
C ARG A 352 -8.28 15.71 5.69
N LYS A 353 -9.34 14.91 5.85
CA LYS A 353 -10.60 15.10 5.11
C LYS A 353 -11.20 16.48 5.41
N LEU A 354 -11.25 16.88 6.68
CA LEU A 354 -11.74 18.19 7.11
C LEU A 354 -10.95 19.33 6.43
N ASP A 355 -9.62 19.29 6.50
CA ASP A 355 -8.77 20.33 5.91
C ASP A 355 -8.81 20.34 4.37
N HIS A 356 -8.72 19.18 3.73
CA HIS A 356 -8.67 19.05 2.28
C HIS A 356 -9.98 19.51 1.62
N HIS A 357 -11.12 19.13 2.19
CA HIS A 357 -12.43 19.50 1.68
C HIS A 357 -12.94 20.85 2.23
N LYS A 358 -12.16 21.53 3.08
CA LYS A 358 -12.50 22.81 3.71
C LYS A 358 -13.86 22.77 4.41
N ILE A 359 -14.10 21.68 5.15
CA ILE A 359 -15.32 21.44 5.92
C ILE A 359 -15.02 21.37 7.42
N SER A 360 -16.01 21.69 8.24
CA SER A 360 -15.87 21.80 9.70
C SER A 360 -16.37 20.58 10.48
N ALA A 361 -17.08 19.64 9.85
CA ALA A 361 -17.41 18.36 10.48
C ALA A 361 -17.57 17.21 9.48
N LEU A 362 -17.48 16.00 10.01
CA LEU A 362 -17.73 14.73 9.34
C LEU A 362 -18.74 13.92 10.18
N PRO A 363 -19.88 13.48 9.62
CA PRO A 363 -20.67 12.43 10.24
C PRO A 363 -19.85 11.14 10.27
N VAL A 364 -19.91 10.47 11.40
CA VAL A 364 -19.38 9.13 11.57
C VAL A 364 -20.52 8.16 11.30
N VAL A 365 -20.31 7.25 10.34
CA VAL A 365 -21.32 6.26 9.97
C VAL A 365 -20.82 4.84 10.18
N ASP A 366 -21.75 3.93 10.46
CA ASP A 366 -21.48 2.49 10.49
C ASP A 366 -21.43 1.89 9.07
N LYS A 367 -21.30 0.57 8.98
CA LYS A 367 -21.25 -0.17 7.70
C LYS A 367 -22.57 -0.10 6.92
N ASP A 368 -23.68 0.12 7.61
CA ASP A 368 -25.01 0.22 7.04
C ASP A 368 -25.39 1.68 6.70
N HIS A 369 -24.43 2.61 6.78
CA HIS A 369 -24.61 4.06 6.54
C HIS A 369 -25.52 4.77 7.55
N HIS A 370 -25.73 4.23 8.75
CA HIS A 370 -26.41 4.95 9.83
C HIS A 370 -25.45 5.92 10.52
N VAL A 371 -25.94 7.12 10.87
CA VAL A 371 -25.14 8.12 11.60
C VAL A 371 -25.02 7.72 13.06
N ILE A 372 -23.81 7.37 13.49
CA ILE A 372 -23.52 6.95 14.87
C ILE A 372 -22.77 8.01 15.68
N GLY A 373 -22.20 9.01 15.01
CA GLY A 373 -21.38 10.03 15.66
C GLY A 373 -21.05 11.21 14.76
N MET A 374 -20.35 12.19 15.31
CA MET A 374 -19.82 13.33 14.54
C MET A 374 -18.44 13.71 15.06
N VAL A 375 -17.53 14.06 14.14
CA VAL A 375 -16.23 14.65 14.45
C VAL A 375 -16.15 16.03 13.83
N THR A 376 -15.76 17.03 14.62
CA THR A 376 -15.58 18.40 14.16
C THR A 376 -14.11 18.82 14.10
N SER A 377 -13.79 19.82 13.29
CA SER A 377 -12.45 20.41 13.20
C SER A 377 -12.00 21.02 14.53
N ASP A 378 -12.91 21.56 15.34
CA ASP A 378 -12.62 22.07 16.69
C ASP A 378 -12.19 20.95 17.65
N GLN A 379 -12.89 19.80 17.65
CA GLN A 379 -12.51 18.65 18.47
C GLN A 379 -11.10 18.16 18.11
N VAL A 380 -10.82 18.03 16.82
CA VAL A 380 -9.51 17.66 16.28
C VAL A 380 -8.45 18.68 16.71
N SER A 381 -8.71 19.98 16.55
CA SER A 381 -7.81 21.06 16.93
C SER A 381 -7.47 21.06 18.42
N ARG A 382 -8.47 20.90 19.30
CA ARG A 382 -8.26 20.83 20.77
C ARG A 382 -7.38 19.66 21.17
N LEU A 383 -7.52 18.51 20.53
CA LEU A 383 -6.71 17.31 20.82
C LEU A 383 -5.24 17.52 20.40
N TYR A 384 -4.99 18.07 19.21
CA TYR A 384 -3.63 18.36 18.77
C TYR A 384 -2.99 19.52 19.53
N GLY A 385 -3.77 20.53 19.92
CA GLY A 385 -3.34 21.61 20.79
C GLY A 385 -2.83 21.10 22.13
N ARG A 386 -3.57 20.20 22.79
CA ARG A 386 -3.15 19.55 24.05
C ARG A 386 -1.90 18.69 23.90
N ARG A 387 -1.72 18.01 22.76
CA ARG A 387 -0.56 17.15 22.48
C ARG A 387 0.73 17.93 22.18
N ARG A 388 0.66 19.23 21.87
CA ARG A 388 1.85 20.06 21.59
C ARG A 388 2.55 20.55 22.86
N PHE A 389 1.91 20.43 24.02
CA PHE A 389 2.40 20.89 25.33
C PHE A 389 2.73 19.75 26.31
N HIS A 390 2.83 18.52 25.82
CA HIS A 390 3.30 17.32 26.54
C HIS A 390 4.25 16.53 25.64
#